data_AF-A0A1F7JN83-F1
#
_entry.id   AF-A0A1F7JN83-F1
#
_cell.length_a   1.000
_cell.length_b   1.000
_cell.length_c   1.000
_cell.angle_alpha   90.00
_cell.angle_beta   90.00
_cell.angle_gamma   90.00
#
_symmetry.space_group_name_H-M   'P 1'
#
loop_
_entity.id
_entity.type
_entity.pdbx_description
1 polymer ?
#
loop_
_entity_poly.entity_id
_entity_poly.type
_entity_poly.pdbx_seq_one_letter_code
_entity_poly.pdbx_strand_id
1 'polypeptide(L)'
;MVQKTVNRSPVIVVLGHVDHGKTTLLDYIRKTNKIDKEIGGITQSIGAFDIELPVKGYHGNKITFIDTPGHEAFTQLRARGAEVADLAVLIVDAVDSVMPQTKESLYHIKQANIPYIVAFNKIDLPGANVERVKKDLMKDGVLFEGMGGDVPFVAISAKKGTGVKELLEMILFIASLKDLKYLPENDLKAYIVESRVEKAGISTTVIVKDGLLKVGDTIYTGETEAKVKALFDDLGQSLSIVRPSSPCVILGFKNLPEVGTEITSKPRKAEQEVKKEEPKPIQKFDLGAFFADKKKDRLKLIIKTDSQGSLDALLNSLSKNEDFEIILASIGEITKSDIFLAKASKAIIVGFATSVPKTVVKLANQEKVIIKTYSLIYQLFEELEEVSGLIKEKELTKRQLKGEAKVLANFIIDKERIAGIQVTKGKLNVNDNIELWRNTKLFGKAKLVSLKTRARAIDEIKKDMEGGVVFYPELDFNIGDMVKSYSI
;
A
#
# COMPACT_ATOMS: atom_id res chain seq x y z
N MET A 1 37.65 -7.10 35.12
CA MET A 1 36.35 -7.74 35.39
C MET A 1 35.85 -8.31 34.07
N VAL A 2 35.65 -9.62 33.96
CA VAL A 2 35.19 -10.23 32.70
C VAL A 2 33.70 -9.88 32.55
N GLN A 3 33.35 -9.04 31.57
CA GLN A 3 31.96 -8.71 31.26
C GLN A 3 31.21 -10.00 30.90
N LYS A 4 30.14 -10.31 31.65
CA LYS A 4 29.38 -11.54 31.48
C LYS A 4 28.38 -11.36 30.34
N THR A 5 28.75 -11.80 29.13
CA THR A 5 27.83 -11.92 27.99
C THR A 5 26.68 -12.86 28.31
N VAL A 6 25.45 -12.44 28.00
CA VAL A 6 24.22 -13.20 28.25
C VAL A 6 23.63 -13.62 26.91
N ASN A 7 23.17 -14.86 26.78
CA ASN A 7 22.48 -15.32 25.57
C ASN A 7 21.11 -14.63 25.45
N ARG A 8 20.73 -14.22 24.23
CA ARG A 8 19.38 -13.72 23.94
C ARG A 8 18.61 -14.65 23.03
N SER A 9 17.29 -14.55 23.09
CA SER A 9 16.37 -15.27 22.21
C SER A 9 16.52 -14.82 20.76
N PRO A 10 16.24 -15.66 19.76
CA PRO A 10 16.18 -15.21 18.38
C PRO A 10 14.90 -14.42 18.09
N VAL A 11 15.03 -13.38 17.28
CA VAL A 11 13.91 -12.62 16.70
C VAL A 11 13.66 -13.13 15.29
N ILE A 12 12.45 -13.61 15.02
CA ILE A 12 12.07 -14.30 13.79
C ILE A 12 11.01 -13.49 13.06
N VAL A 13 11.24 -13.12 11.81
CA VAL A 13 10.19 -12.51 10.98
C VAL A 13 9.52 -13.58 10.11
N VAL A 14 8.20 -13.52 9.99
CA VAL A 14 7.44 -14.38 9.09
C VAL A 14 6.97 -13.57 7.87
N LEU A 15 7.35 -14.03 6.68
CA LEU A 15 7.11 -13.35 5.40
C LEU A 15 6.45 -14.30 4.39
N GLY A 16 5.80 -13.75 3.37
CA GLY A 16 5.07 -14.52 2.35
C GLY A 16 3.85 -13.79 1.79
N HIS A 17 3.22 -14.38 0.78
CA HIS A 17 2.00 -13.85 0.13
C HIS A 17 0.78 -13.83 1.07
N VAL A 18 -0.20 -12.98 0.77
CA VAL A 18 -1.52 -13.00 1.42
C VAL A 18 -2.13 -14.41 1.31
N ASP A 19 -2.87 -14.84 2.33
CA ASP A 19 -3.55 -16.15 2.41
C ASP A 19 -2.68 -17.41 2.33
N HIS A 20 -1.35 -17.31 2.29
CA HIS A 20 -0.44 -18.45 2.44
C HIS A 20 -0.38 -18.99 3.89
N GLY A 21 -1.14 -18.41 4.83
CA GLY A 21 -1.30 -18.91 6.20
C GLY A 21 -0.23 -18.44 7.19
N LYS A 22 0.33 -17.24 7.01
CA LYS A 22 1.26 -16.60 7.96
C LYS A 22 0.64 -16.40 9.34
N THR A 23 -0.48 -15.68 9.39
CA THR A 23 -1.21 -15.43 10.63
C THR A 23 -1.71 -16.74 11.23
N THR A 24 -2.09 -17.72 10.41
CA THR A 24 -2.51 -19.06 10.89
C THR A 24 -1.38 -19.80 11.57
N LEU A 25 -0.15 -19.73 11.02
CA LEU A 25 1.00 -20.33 11.66
C LEU A 25 1.32 -19.66 12.99
N LEU A 26 1.34 -18.32 13.00
CA LEU A 26 1.64 -17.54 14.19
C LEU A 26 0.59 -17.76 15.29
N ASP A 27 -0.68 -17.88 14.94
CA ASP A 27 -1.77 -18.20 15.87
C ASP A 27 -1.65 -19.60 16.47
N TYR A 28 -1.37 -20.59 15.61
CA TYR A 28 -1.12 -21.95 16.07
C TYR A 28 0.05 -21.98 17.07
N ILE A 29 1.14 -21.29 16.74
CA ILE A 29 2.34 -21.18 17.57
C ILE A 29 2.04 -20.45 18.90
N ARG A 30 1.30 -19.35 18.85
CA ARG A 30 0.92 -18.55 20.02
C ARG A 30 -0.13 -19.25 20.89
N LYS A 31 -0.78 -20.31 20.38
CA LYS A 31 -1.96 -20.96 20.98
C LYS A 31 -3.09 -19.96 21.23
N THR A 32 -3.25 -18.99 20.33
CA THR A 32 -4.28 -17.95 20.41
C THR A 32 -5.06 -17.90 19.10
N ASN A 33 -6.31 -17.44 19.16
CA ASN A 33 -7.11 -17.14 17.97
C ASN A 33 -7.07 -15.64 17.68
N LYS A 34 -5.99 -15.12 17.09
CA LYS A 34 -5.89 -13.71 16.68
C LYS A 34 -6.63 -13.47 15.36
N ILE A 35 -6.64 -14.44 14.44
CA ILE A 35 -7.40 -14.43 13.18
C ILE A 35 -8.88 -14.12 13.43
N ASP A 36 -9.48 -14.74 14.46
CA ASP A 36 -10.89 -14.53 14.81
C ASP A 36 -11.16 -13.11 15.33
N LYS A 37 -10.12 -12.39 15.77
CA LYS A 37 -10.20 -11.01 16.29
C LYS A 37 -9.78 -9.95 15.27
N GLU A 38 -9.02 -10.31 14.25
CA GLU A 38 -8.62 -9.40 13.16
C GLU A 38 -9.73 -9.30 12.12
N ILE A 39 -10.18 -8.06 11.86
CA ILE A 39 -11.23 -7.81 10.87
C ILE A 39 -10.72 -8.27 9.50
N GLY A 40 -11.52 -9.12 8.83
CA GLY A 40 -11.20 -9.70 7.50
C GLY A 40 -10.20 -10.85 7.51
N GLY A 41 -9.79 -11.35 8.68
CA GLY A 41 -8.92 -12.54 8.79
C GLY A 41 -7.48 -12.34 8.31
N ILE A 42 -7.03 -11.09 8.16
CA ILE A 42 -5.68 -10.74 7.72
C ILE A 42 -5.00 -9.71 8.65
N THR A 43 -3.68 -9.84 8.76
CA THR A 43 -2.86 -8.92 9.55
C THR A 43 -2.51 -7.67 8.73
N GLN A 44 -2.88 -6.50 9.25
CA GLN A 44 -2.71 -5.20 8.59
C GLN A 44 -1.74 -4.24 9.32
N SER A 45 -1.27 -4.61 10.51
CA SER A 45 -0.25 -3.90 11.28
C SER A 45 0.88 -4.84 11.66
N ILE A 46 2.09 -4.33 11.86
CA ILE A 46 3.20 -5.17 12.32
C ILE A 46 3.04 -5.47 13.82
N GLY A 47 3.09 -6.74 14.19
CA GLY A 47 2.98 -7.18 15.58
C GLY A 47 4.22 -7.95 15.99
N ALA A 48 4.54 -7.99 17.28
CA ALA A 48 5.57 -8.89 17.79
C ALA A 48 5.13 -9.54 19.10
N PHE A 49 5.49 -10.81 19.29
CA PHE A 49 5.14 -11.57 20.49
C PHE A 49 6.20 -12.61 20.84
N ASP A 50 6.28 -12.96 22.12
CA ASP A 50 7.18 -14.00 22.61
C ASP A 50 6.42 -15.33 22.78
N ILE A 51 7.07 -16.44 22.43
CA ILE A 51 6.62 -17.78 22.84
C ILE A 51 7.64 -18.44 23.75
N GLU A 52 7.17 -19.27 24.68
CA GLU A 52 8.03 -20.11 25.49
C GLU A 52 8.09 -21.53 24.91
N LEU A 53 9.29 -21.96 24.54
CA LEU A 53 9.57 -23.32 24.10
C LEU A 53 10.60 -23.95 25.03
N PRO A 54 10.19 -24.83 25.96
CA PRO A 54 11.12 -25.57 26.80
C PRO A 54 11.78 -26.67 25.95
N VAL A 55 12.90 -26.35 25.31
CA VAL A 55 13.71 -27.34 24.57
C VAL A 55 14.91 -27.74 25.44
N LYS A 56 15.04 -29.04 25.71
CA LYS A 56 16.18 -29.57 26.47
C LYS A 56 17.48 -29.27 25.72
N GLY A 57 18.40 -28.55 26.36
CA GLY A 57 19.72 -28.21 25.79
C GLY A 57 19.83 -26.82 25.18
N TYR A 58 18.75 -26.05 25.08
CA TYR A 58 18.79 -24.66 24.64
C TYR A 58 18.54 -23.73 25.84
N HIS A 59 19.51 -22.85 26.15
CA HIS A 59 19.43 -21.98 27.34
C HIS A 59 18.42 -20.83 27.20
N GLY A 60 17.96 -20.53 25.98
CA GLY A 60 16.98 -19.49 25.68
C GLY A 60 15.59 -20.08 25.41
N ASN A 61 14.79 -20.31 26.44
CA ASN A 61 13.46 -20.91 26.31
C ASN A 61 12.43 -20.02 25.58
N LYS A 62 12.83 -18.97 24.87
CA LYS A 62 11.93 -18.05 24.19
C LYS A 62 12.31 -17.84 22.73
N ILE A 63 11.30 -17.63 21.89
CA ILE A 63 11.45 -17.14 20.51
C ILE A 63 10.53 -15.94 20.36
N THR A 64 11.04 -14.88 19.78
CA THR A 64 10.25 -13.69 19.45
C THR A 64 9.85 -13.76 17.99
N PHE A 65 8.57 -13.64 17.69
CA PHE A 65 8.06 -13.57 16.32
C PHE A 65 7.64 -12.15 15.97
N ILE A 66 7.99 -11.70 14.77
CA ILE A 66 7.49 -10.50 14.11
C ILE A 66 6.47 -10.94 13.04
N ASP A 67 5.24 -10.52 13.24
CA ASP A 67 4.10 -10.71 12.35
C ASP A 67 4.02 -9.54 11.37
N THR A 68 4.22 -9.79 10.08
CA THR A 68 4.20 -8.74 9.05
C THR A 68 3.03 -8.91 8.08
N PRO A 69 2.37 -7.82 7.65
CA PRO A 69 1.30 -7.88 6.66
C PRO A 69 1.76 -8.44 5.31
N GLY A 70 0.91 -9.27 4.69
CA GLY A 70 1.18 -9.87 3.38
C GLY A 70 0.88 -8.98 2.18
N HIS A 71 0.01 -7.99 2.32
CA HIS A 71 -0.48 -7.20 1.18
C HIS A 71 0.63 -6.31 0.61
N GLU A 72 0.65 -6.19 -0.73
CA GLU A 72 1.59 -5.33 -1.49
C GLU A 72 1.76 -3.91 -0.92
N ALA A 73 0.69 -3.26 -0.46
CA ALA A 73 0.72 -1.92 0.11
C ALA A 73 1.70 -1.81 1.31
N PHE A 74 1.92 -2.90 2.06
CA PHE A 74 2.77 -2.95 3.25
C PHE A 74 4.22 -3.39 2.97
N THR A 75 4.72 -3.20 1.75
CA THR A 75 6.11 -3.54 1.38
C THR A 75 7.17 -3.01 2.35
N GLN A 76 7.02 -1.76 2.81
CA GLN A 76 7.98 -1.14 3.74
C GLN A 76 7.98 -1.83 5.11
N LEU A 77 6.83 -2.32 5.58
CA LEU A 77 6.76 -3.05 6.85
C LEU A 77 7.49 -4.40 6.77
N ARG A 78 7.45 -5.08 5.62
CA ARG A 78 8.21 -6.32 5.40
C ARG A 78 9.71 -6.07 5.41
N ALA A 79 10.18 -5.02 4.73
CA ALA A 79 11.59 -4.63 4.73
C ALA A 79 12.11 -4.36 6.15
N ARG A 80 11.38 -3.52 6.90
CA ARG A 80 11.70 -3.17 8.30
C ARG A 80 11.72 -4.41 9.22
N GLY A 81 10.72 -5.29 9.08
CA GLY A 81 10.67 -6.54 9.86
C GLY A 81 11.88 -7.45 9.57
N ALA A 82 12.34 -7.51 8.32
CA ALA A 82 13.52 -8.27 7.92
C ALA A 82 14.82 -7.68 8.47
N GLU A 83 14.99 -6.35 8.46
CA GLU A 83 16.18 -5.68 9.00
C GLU A 83 16.35 -5.90 10.52
N VAL A 84 15.23 -5.98 11.25
CA VAL A 84 15.25 -6.20 12.70
C VAL A 84 15.35 -7.69 13.07
N ALA A 85 15.07 -8.62 12.16
CA ALA A 85 15.08 -10.04 12.47
C ALA A 85 16.50 -10.65 12.49
N ASP A 86 16.68 -11.72 13.26
CA ASP A 86 17.90 -12.54 13.23
C ASP A 86 17.81 -13.65 12.17
N LEU A 87 16.58 -14.09 11.86
CA LEU A 87 16.23 -15.13 10.90
C LEU A 87 14.83 -14.89 10.33
N ALA A 88 14.61 -15.26 9.06
CA ALA A 88 13.29 -15.19 8.43
C ALA A 88 12.67 -16.57 8.18
N VAL A 89 11.35 -16.64 8.23
CA VAL A 89 10.57 -17.79 7.73
C VAL A 89 9.76 -17.32 6.54
N LEU A 90 10.10 -17.85 5.35
CA LEU A 90 9.35 -17.60 4.13
C LEU A 90 8.25 -18.67 3.99
N ILE A 91 7.00 -18.28 4.16
CA ILE A 91 5.86 -19.18 4.02
C ILE A 91 5.37 -19.17 2.57
N VAL A 92 5.29 -20.36 1.98
CA VAL A 92 4.80 -20.56 0.62
C VAL A 92 3.73 -21.64 0.63
N ASP A 93 2.61 -21.36 -0.01
CA ASP A 93 1.52 -22.31 -0.13
C ASP A 93 1.91 -23.46 -1.07
N ALA A 94 1.73 -24.70 -0.62
CA ALA A 94 2.00 -25.90 -1.41
C ALA A 94 1.04 -26.05 -2.62
N VAL A 95 -0.10 -25.36 -2.62
CA VAL A 95 -1.13 -25.36 -3.67
C VAL A 95 -0.98 -24.17 -4.62
N ASP A 96 -0.65 -22.97 -4.13
CA ASP A 96 -0.55 -21.77 -4.96
C ASP A 96 0.87 -21.54 -5.52
N SER A 97 1.90 -22.14 -4.92
CA SER A 97 3.31 -21.96 -5.29
C SER A 97 3.78 -20.49 -5.15
N VAL A 98 4.74 -20.08 -5.98
CA VAL A 98 5.40 -18.78 -5.89
C VAL A 98 4.53 -17.67 -6.50
N MET A 99 4.11 -16.73 -5.65
CA MET A 99 3.36 -15.53 -6.04
C MET A 99 4.26 -14.28 -6.08
N PRO A 100 3.83 -13.17 -6.71
CA PRO A 100 4.63 -11.94 -6.78
C PRO A 100 5.12 -11.43 -5.41
N GLN A 101 4.26 -11.46 -4.39
CA GLN A 101 4.63 -11.05 -3.02
C GLN A 101 5.60 -12.04 -2.34
N THR A 102 5.64 -13.30 -2.77
CA THR A 102 6.65 -14.27 -2.34
C THR A 102 8.03 -13.86 -2.86
N LYS A 103 8.13 -13.45 -4.14
CA LYS A 103 9.38 -12.96 -4.73
C LYS A 103 9.85 -11.67 -4.07
N GLU A 104 8.91 -10.77 -3.77
CA GLU A 104 9.20 -9.55 -3.04
C GLU A 104 9.69 -9.82 -1.62
N SER A 105 9.03 -10.75 -0.90
CA SER A 105 9.48 -11.19 0.42
C SER A 105 10.90 -11.78 0.37
N LEU A 106 11.18 -12.60 -0.65
CA LEU A 106 12.51 -13.17 -0.87
C LEU A 106 13.56 -12.07 -1.16
N TYR A 107 13.19 -11.04 -1.93
CA TYR A 107 14.05 -9.89 -2.18
C TYR A 107 14.43 -9.19 -0.87
N HIS A 108 13.46 -8.88 0.00
CA HIS A 108 13.73 -8.22 1.29
C HIS A 108 14.60 -9.06 2.22
N ILE A 109 14.37 -10.38 2.27
CA ILE A 109 15.21 -11.32 3.05
C ILE A 109 16.66 -11.29 2.54
N LYS A 110 16.86 -11.35 1.22
CA LYS A 110 18.19 -11.32 0.60
C LYS A 110 18.89 -9.97 0.82
N GLN A 111 18.17 -8.85 0.75
CA GLN A 111 18.72 -7.52 1.03
C GLN A 111 19.14 -7.36 2.50
N ALA A 112 18.34 -7.88 3.44
CA ALA A 112 18.66 -7.87 4.87
C ALA A 112 19.82 -8.81 5.24
N ASN A 113 20.25 -9.69 4.33
CA ASN A 113 21.34 -10.64 4.52
C ASN A 113 21.18 -11.52 5.79
N ILE A 114 19.95 -11.98 6.03
CA ILE A 114 19.61 -12.88 7.13
C ILE A 114 19.38 -14.31 6.62
N PRO A 115 19.74 -15.36 7.39
CA PRO A 115 19.38 -16.71 7.04
C PRO A 115 17.87 -16.87 7.08
N TYR A 116 17.35 -17.79 6.27
CA TYR A 116 15.93 -18.03 6.21
C TYR A 116 15.60 -19.50 6.00
N ILE A 117 14.42 -19.89 6.48
CA ILE A 117 13.84 -21.21 6.28
C ILE A 117 12.62 -21.05 5.37
N VAL A 118 12.43 -21.96 4.42
CA VAL A 118 11.21 -22.01 3.62
C VAL A 118 10.21 -22.99 4.25
N ALA A 119 9.04 -22.50 4.63
CA ALA A 119 7.95 -23.31 5.15
C ALA A 119 6.89 -23.54 4.07
N PHE A 120 6.76 -24.77 3.58
CA PHE A 120 5.72 -25.14 2.62
C PHE A 120 4.43 -25.45 3.37
N ASN A 121 3.47 -24.54 3.31
CA ASN A 121 2.23 -24.62 4.09
C ASN A 121 1.09 -25.30 3.31
N LYS A 122 0.01 -25.65 4.02
CA LYS A 122 -1.21 -26.30 3.50
C LYS A 122 -0.97 -27.69 2.87
N ILE A 123 -0.01 -28.45 3.39
CA ILE A 123 0.24 -29.83 2.95
C ILE A 123 -0.93 -30.79 3.20
N ASP A 124 -1.90 -30.38 4.00
CA ASP A 124 -3.10 -31.13 4.29
C ASP A 124 -4.16 -31.06 3.18
N LEU A 125 -3.99 -30.19 2.17
CA LEU A 125 -4.89 -30.06 1.04
C LEU A 125 -4.53 -31.06 -0.08
N PRO A 126 -5.52 -31.65 -0.77
CA PRO A 126 -5.30 -32.69 -1.78
C PRO A 126 -4.52 -32.20 -3.02
N GLY A 127 -4.41 -30.88 -3.23
CA GLY A 127 -3.62 -30.27 -4.31
C GLY A 127 -2.20 -29.87 -3.93
N ALA A 128 -1.75 -30.16 -2.71
CA ALA A 128 -0.44 -29.74 -2.23
C ALA A 128 0.69 -30.47 -2.97
N ASN A 129 1.64 -29.71 -3.52
CA ASN A 129 2.78 -30.27 -4.23
C ASN A 129 4.09 -29.54 -3.87
N VAL A 130 4.79 -30.06 -2.87
CA VAL A 130 6.06 -29.51 -2.37
C VAL A 130 7.15 -29.48 -3.44
N GLU A 131 7.24 -30.52 -4.27
CA GLU A 131 8.27 -30.62 -5.31
C GLU A 131 8.10 -29.58 -6.41
N ARG A 132 6.85 -29.23 -6.75
CA ARG A 132 6.58 -28.12 -7.67
C ARG A 132 7.04 -26.79 -7.07
N VAL A 133 6.69 -26.50 -5.82
CA VAL A 133 7.07 -25.24 -5.17
C VAL A 133 8.57 -25.09 -5.05
N LYS A 134 9.29 -26.18 -4.71
CA LYS A 134 10.76 -26.19 -4.71
C LYS A 134 11.32 -25.78 -6.07
N LYS A 135 10.86 -26.42 -7.15
CA LYS A 135 11.33 -26.11 -8.51
C LYS A 135 11.06 -24.66 -8.90
N ASP A 136 9.92 -24.10 -8.51
CA ASP A 136 9.58 -22.71 -8.81
C ASP A 136 10.44 -21.73 -8.01
N LEU A 137 10.67 -21.97 -6.71
CA LEU A 137 11.58 -21.13 -5.90
C LEU A 137 13.04 -21.22 -6.35
N MET A 138 13.48 -22.37 -6.87
CA MET A 138 14.82 -22.50 -7.47
C MET A 138 15.00 -21.59 -8.68
N LYS A 139 13.95 -21.38 -9.50
CA LYS A 139 14.00 -20.42 -10.62
C LYS A 139 14.16 -18.98 -10.12
N ASP A 140 13.63 -18.66 -8.94
CA ASP A 140 13.79 -17.36 -8.27
C ASP A 140 15.07 -17.28 -7.41
N GLY A 141 15.99 -18.24 -7.60
CA GLY A 141 17.32 -18.24 -7.01
C GLY A 141 17.36 -18.65 -5.54
N VAL A 142 16.44 -19.50 -5.09
CA VAL A 142 16.54 -20.21 -3.80
C VAL A 142 17.24 -21.54 -4.02
N LEU A 143 18.37 -21.75 -3.35
CA LEU A 143 19.14 -22.99 -3.47
C LEU A 143 18.91 -23.83 -2.21
N PHE A 144 18.18 -24.94 -2.34
CA PHE A 144 17.82 -25.79 -1.21
C PHE A 144 18.93 -26.77 -0.81
N GLU A 145 18.95 -27.15 0.48
CA GLU A 145 19.77 -28.25 0.98
C GLU A 145 19.51 -29.55 0.19
N GLY A 146 20.58 -30.29 -0.10
CA GLY A 146 20.53 -31.50 -0.92
C GLY A 146 20.42 -31.25 -2.44
N MET A 147 20.28 -29.99 -2.88
CA MET A 147 20.22 -29.58 -4.29
C MET A 147 21.31 -28.55 -4.65
N GLY A 148 22.43 -28.57 -3.91
CA GLY A 148 23.56 -27.67 -4.13
C GLY A 148 23.45 -26.30 -3.45
N GLY A 149 22.51 -26.13 -2.51
CA GLY A 149 22.39 -24.95 -1.67
C GLY A 149 22.35 -25.24 -0.18
N ASP A 150 22.07 -24.19 0.59
CA ASP A 150 22.11 -24.13 2.05
C ASP A 150 20.78 -23.70 2.67
N VAL A 151 19.73 -23.48 1.88
CA VAL A 151 18.43 -23.06 2.38
C VAL A 151 17.63 -24.28 2.85
N PRO A 152 17.36 -24.43 4.15
CA PRO A 152 16.54 -25.51 4.67
C PRO A 152 15.06 -25.25 4.35
N PHE A 153 14.29 -26.33 4.27
CA PHE A 153 12.84 -26.27 4.09
C PHE A 153 12.12 -27.22 5.04
N VAL A 154 10.89 -26.86 5.42
CA VAL A 154 10.01 -27.69 6.23
C VAL A 154 8.61 -27.70 5.62
N ALA A 155 8.03 -28.90 5.49
CA ALA A 155 6.66 -29.08 5.05
C ALA A 155 5.72 -29.02 6.25
N ILE A 156 4.75 -28.10 6.25
CA ILE A 156 3.89 -27.83 7.39
C ILE A 156 2.40 -27.76 7.01
N SER A 157 1.54 -28.04 7.98
CA SER A 157 0.14 -27.60 7.96
C SER A 157 -0.07 -26.70 9.18
N ALA A 158 -0.13 -25.38 8.96
CA ALA A 158 -0.42 -24.42 10.02
C ALA A 158 -1.78 -24.68 10.69
N LYS A 159 -2.74 -25.24 9.94
CA LYS A 159 -4.08 -25.55 10.46
C LYS A 159 -4.10 -26.82 11.33
N LYS A 160 -3.43 -27.88 10.90
CA LYS A 160 -3.39 -29.16 11.65
C LYS A 160 -2.25 -29.22 12.68
N GLY A 161 -1.25 -28.35 12.55
CA GLY A 161 -0.05 -28.36 13.38
C GLY A 161 1.06 -29.31 12.91
N THR A 162 0.82 -30.10 11.87
CA THR A 162 1.82 -31.01 11.30
C THR A 162 3.04 -30.21 10.82
N GLY A 163 4.26 -30.64 11.13
CA GLY A 163 5.47 -29.95 10.66
C GLY A 163 5.88 -28.72 11.49
N VAL A 164 4.98 -28.18 12.32
CA VAL A 164 5.25 -26.93 13.06
C VAL A 164 6.30 -27.13 14.14
N LYS A 165 6.31 -28.30 14.80
CA LYS A 165 7.33 -28.62 15.79
C LYS A 165 8.72 -28.73 15.14
N GLU A 166 8.80 -29.41 14.00
CA GLU A 166 10.04 -29.52 13.22
C GLU A 166 10.53 -28.14 12.75
N LEU A 167 9.62 -27.25 12.35
CA LEU A 167 9.96 -25.87 11.98
C LEU A 167 10.56 -25.10 13.17
N LEU A 168 9.97 -25.21 14.36
CA LEU A 168 10.47 -24.55 15.57
C LEU A 168 11.83 -25.11 16.01
N GLU A 169 12.02 -26.43 15.93
CA GLU A 169 13.31 -27.08 16.21
C GLU A 169 14.39 -26.61 15.21
N MET A 170 14.06 -26.49 13.93
CA MET A 170 14.96 -25.97 12.88
C MET A 170 15.33 -24.49 13.12
N ILE A 171 14.36 -23.64 13.49
CA ILE A 171 14.59 -22.23 13.84
C ILE A 171 15.62 -22.13 14.97
N LEU A 172 15.44 -22.92 16.04
CA LEU A 172 16.35 -22.92 17.19
C LEU A 172 17.73 -23.43 16.83
N PHE A 173 17.82 -24.46 15.97
CA PHE A 173 19.09 -24.97 15.49
C PHE A 173 19.88 -23.89 14.75
N ILE A 174 19.28 -23.22 13.75
CA ILE A 174 19.97 -22.17 12.99
C ILE A 174 20.31 -20.97 13.89
N ALA A 175 19.41 -20.60 14.80
CA ALA A 175 19.67 -19.54 15.78
C ALA A 175 20.87 -19.87 16.69
N SER A 176 21.05 -21.14 17.08
CA SER A 176 22.18 -21.58 17.91
C SER A 176 23.54 -21.39 17.22
N LEU A 177 23.58 -21.46 15.88
CA LEU A 177 24.78 -21.24 15.09
C LEU A 177 25.21 -19.77 15.04
N LYS A 178 24.30 -18.83 15.32
CA LYS A 178 24.56 -17.38 15.28
C LYS A 178 25.18 -16.80 16.56
N ASP A 179 25.36 -17.60 17.61
CA ASP A 179 25.90 -17.17 18.91
C ASP A 179 25.27 -15.87 19.45
N LEU A 180 23.93 -15.82 19.46
CA LEU A 180 23.15 -14.62 19.81
C LEU A 180 23.37 -14.22 21.29
N LYS A 181 24.18 -13.17 21.50
CA LYS A 181 24.53 -12.64 22.81
C LYS A 181 24.24 -11.15 22.92
N TYR A 182 24.11 -10.68 24.15
CA TYR A 182 24.03 -9.26 24.49
C TYR A 182 24.77 -8.98 25.79
N LEU A 183 25.03 -7.70 26.04
CA LEU A 183 25.64 -7.24 27.29
C LEU A 183 24.66 -6.30 27.98
N PRO A 184 24.16 -6.63 29.19
CA PRO A 184 23.23 -5.78 29.93
C PRO A 184 23.76 -4.37 30.22
N GLU A 185 25.08 -4.20 30.24
CA GLU A 185 25.77 -2.94 30.51
C GLU A 185 26.03 -2.09 29.25
N ASN A 186 25.80 -2.65 28.06
CA ASN A 186 25.95 -1.89 26.82
C ASN A 186 24.91 -0.78 26.73
N ASP A 187 25.26 0.25 25.95
CA ASP A 187 24.31 1.27 25.55
C ASP A 187 23.10 0.61 24.87
N LEU A 188 21.90 1.09 25.22
CA LEU A 188 20.65 0.58 24.68
C LEU A 188 20.69 0.67 23.16
N LYS A 189 20.32 -0.42 22.49
CA LYS A 189 19.98 -0.45 21.07
C LYS A 189 18.63 -1.10 20.91
N ALA A 190 17.66 -0.34 20.42
CA ALA A 190 16.34 -0.86 20.06
C ALA A 190 15.89 -0.27 18.73
N TYR A 191 14.95 -0.92 18.05
CA TYR A 191 14.42 -0.45 16.77
C TYR A 191 12.93 -0.23 16.85
N ILE A 192 12.46 0.87 16.28
CA ILE A 192 11.03 1.17 16.20
C ILE A 192 10.40 0.33 15.11
N VAL A 193 9.44 -0.49 15.52
CA VAL A 193 8.70 -1.37 14.63
C VAL A 193 7.41 -0.70 14.18
N GLU A 194 6.70 -0.02 15.08
CA GLU A 194 5.47 0.70 14.77
C GLU A 194 5.22 1.87 15.73
N SER A 195 4.56 2.92 15.24
CA SER A 195 4.12 4.06 16.03
C SER A 195 2.63 4.33 15.80
N ARG A 196 1.89 4.58 16.88
CA ARG A 196 0.45 4.84 16.87
C ARG A 196 0.10 6.03 17.77
N VAL A 197 -1.03 6.66 17.48
CA VAL A 197 -1.58 7.73 18.31
C VAL A 197 -2.84 7.22 18.99
N GLU A 198 -2.79 7.06 20.31
CA GLU A 198 -3.89 6.57 21.12
C GLU A 198 -4.37 7.65 22.11
N LYS A 199 -5.51 7.41 22.75
CA LYS A 199 -6.04 8.31 23.80
C LYS A 199 -5.09 8.47 24.98
N ALA A 200 -4.28 7.44 25.27
CA ALA A 200 -3.28 7.46 26.32
C ALA A 200 -2.00 8.24 25.94
N GLY A 201 -1.86 8.63 24.67
CA GLY A 201 -0.68 9.28 24.11
C GLY A 201 -0.10 8.48 22.94
N ILE A 202 1.17 8.77 22.63
CA ILE A 202 1.88 8.08 21.56
C ILE A 202 2.38 6.74 22.09
N SER A 203 1.93 5.66 21.45
CA SER A 203 2.40 4.30 21.69
C SER A 203 3.36 3.88 20.59
N THR A 204 4.51 3.36 20.97
CA THR A 204 5.57 2.95 20.04
C THR A 204 5.99 1.52 20.36
N THR A 205 5.77 0.61 19.43
CA THR A 205 6.23 -0.77 19.49
C THR A 205 7.69 -0.83 19.09
N VAL A 206 8.53 -1.42 19.94
CA VAL A 206 9.98 -1.52 19.71
C VAL A 206 10.48 -2.93 19.97
N ILE A 207 11.61 -3.27 19.35
CA ILE A 207 12.35 -4.51 19.65
C ILE A 207 13.73 -4.10 20.16
N VAL A 208 14.05 -4.53 21.38
CA VAL A 208 15.37 -4.29 21.99
C VAL A 208 16.37 -5.30 21.44
N LYS A 209 17.55 -4.86 21.01
CA LYS A 209 18.63 -5.71 20.45
C LYS A 209 19.84 -5.83 21.37
N ASP A 210 20.18 -4.78 22.11
CA ASP A 210 21.28 -4.79 23.07
C ASP A 210 21.01 -3.79 24.21
N GLY A 211 21.72 -3.98 25.33
CA GLY A 211 21.49 -3.22 26.56
C GLY A 211 20.14 -3.54 27.24
N LEU A 212 19.70 -2.66 28.12
CA LEU A 212 18.44 -2.78 28.87
C LEU A 212 17.61 -1.51 28.71
N LEU A 213 16.30 -1.65 28.60
CA LEU A 213 15.35 -0.54 28.58
C LEU A 213 14.49 -0.58 29.85
N LYS A 214 14.45 0.51 30.61
CA LYS A 214 13.73 0.61 31.88
C LYS A 214 12.75 1.78 31.90
N VAL A 215 11.74 1.65 32.75
CA VAL A 215 10.84 2.78 33.03
C VAL A 215 11.65 3.90 33.70
N GLY A 216 11.48 5.13 33.21
CA GLY A 216 12.20 6.32 33.67
C GLY A 216 13.44 6.66 32.84
N ASP A 217 13.92 5.75 31.98
CA ASP A 217 15.06 6.00 31.11
C ASP A 217 14.80 7.17 30.16
N THR A 218 15.86 7.90 29.85
CA THR A 218 15.88 8.89 28.77
C THR A 218 16.48 8.23 27.55
N ILE A 219 15.72 8.24 26.46
CA ILE A 219 16.06 7.56 25.20
C ILE A 219 16.05 8.57 24.05
N TYR A 220 16.77 8.23 22.98
CA TYR A 220 16.93 9.11 21.83
C TYR A 220 16.63 8.38 20.53
N THR A 221 15.87 9.02 19.65
CA THR A 221 15.74 8.68 18.23
C THR A 221 16.49 9.73 17.42
N GLY A 222 17.73 9.42 17.02
CA GLY A 222 18.68 10.43 16.53
C GLY A 222 19.00 11.48 17.60
N GLU A 223 18.58 12.73 17.37
CA GLU A 223 18.73 13.84 18.32
C GLU A 223 17.46 14.12 19.14
N THR A 224 16.34 13.44 18.84
CA THR A 224 15.07 13.70 19.54
C THR A 224 15.01 12.91 20.84
N GLU A 225 14.89 13.63 21.97
CA GLU A 225 14.79 13.06 23.32
C GLU A 225 13.35 12.63 23.66
N ALA A 226 13.22 11.46 24.28
CA ALA A 226 12.00 10.99 24.91
C ALA A 226 12.27 10.37 26.29
N LYS A 227 11.31 10.49 27.21
CA LYS A 227 11.39 9.87 28.53
C LYS A 227 10.40 8.72 28.62
N VAL A 228 10.88 7.53 28.96
CA VAL A 228 10.06 6.32 29.10
C VAL A 228 9.15 6.48 30.32
N LYS A 229 7.85 6.68 30.10
CA LYS A 229 6.84 6.82 31.16
C LYS A 229 6.26 5.48 31.58
N ALA A 230 6.05 4.59 30.62
CA ALA A 230 5.55 3.24 30.86
C ALA A 230 6.04 2.28 29.77
N LEU A 231 6.17 1.02 30.14
CA LEU A 231 6.50 -0.10 29.26
C LEU A 231 5.43 -1.18 29.42
N PHE A 232 5.04 -1.79 28.30
CA PHE A 232 4.10 -2.91 28.28
C PHE A 232 4.65 -4.04 27.40
N ASP A 233 4.35 -5.29 27.77
CA ASP A 233 4.59 -6.46 26.92
C ASP A 233 3.52 -6.61 25.82
N ASP A 234 3.63 -7.66 25.00
CA ASP A 234 2.68 -7.97 23.92
C ASP A 234 1.27 -8.38 24.42
N LEU A 235 1.15 -8.66 25.72
CA LEU A 235 -0.11 -8.99 26.40
C LEU A 235 -0.72 -7.77 27.11
N GLY A 236 -0.08 -6.61 27.04
CA GLY A 236 -0.52 -5.38 27.70
C GLY A 236 -0.20 -5.32 29.20
N GLN A 237 0.62 -6.22 29.71
CA GLN A 237 1.06 -6.21 31.11
C GLN A 237 2.18 -5.19 31.29
N SER A 238 2.14 -4.42 32.38
CA SER A 238 3.17 -3.43 32.67
C SER A 238 4.50 -4.08 33.01
N LEU A 239 5.57 -3.56 32.40
CA LEU A 239 6.95 -3.96 32.64
C LEU A 239 7.73 -2.85 33.33
N SER A 240 8.67 -3.22 34.20
CA SER A 240 9.67 -2.28 34.74
C SER A 240 10.97 -2.27 33.93
N ILE A 241 11.27 -3.37 33.26
CA ILE A 241 12.48 -3.59 32.47
C ILE A 241 12.20 -4.49 31.28
N VAL A 242 12.82 -4.18 30.14
CA VAL A 242 12.77 -4.96 28.91
C VAL A 242 14.19 -5.39 28.56
N ARG A 243 14.33 -6.68 28.24
CA ARG A 243 15.59 -7.31 27.85
C ARG A 243 15.64 -7.48 26.32
N PRO A 244 16.83 -7.64 25.74
CA PRO A 244 16.95 -7.89 24.31
C PRO A 244 16.13 -9.08 23.83
N SER A 245 15.70 -8.96 22.57
CA SER A 245 14.79 -9.80 21.83
C SER A 245 13.32 -9.68 22.22
N SER A 246 12.96 -9.24 23.44
CA SER A 246 11.54 -9.05 23.78
C SER A 246 10.95 -7.79 23.12
N PRO A 247 9.77 -7.89 22.50
CA PRO A 247 9.04 -6.73 22.02
C PRO A 247 8.40 -5.99 23.19
N CYS A 248 8.32 -4.66 23.10
CA CYS A 248 7.59 -3.87 24.09
C CYS A 248 6.96 -2.63 23.49
N VAL A 249 5.92 -2.13 24.16
CA VAL A 249 5.30 -0.84 23.84
C VAL A 249 5.80 0.22 24.80
N ILE A 250 6.37 1.29 24.25
CA ILE A 250 6.81 2.47 24.98
C ILE A 250 5.71 3.53 24.94
N LEU A 251 5.35 4.08 26.11
CA LEU A 251 4.69 5.37 26.22
C LEU A 251 5.68 6.41 26.74
N GLY A 252 5.80 7.56 26.08
CA GLY A 252 6.73 8.60 26.52
C GLY A 252 7.16 9.62 25.49
N PHE A 253 7.02 9.30 24.21
CA PHE A 253 7.33 10.19 23.11
C PHE A 253 6.41 11.42 23.10
N LYS A 254 7.00 12.60 22.85
CA LYS A 254 6.25 13.86 22.70
C LYS A 254 5.68 14.01 21.29
N ASN A 255 6.48 13.63 20.30
CA ASN A 255 6.14 13.62 18.89
C ASN A 255 6.23 12.19 18.36
N LEU A 256 5.53 11.91 17.27
CA LEU A 256 5.51 10.57 16.69
C LEU A 256 6.92 10.23 16.17
N PRO A 257 7.59 9.20 16.71
CA PRO A 257 8.93 8.85 16.25
C PRO A 257 8.84 8.11 14.91
N GLU A 258 9.87 8.30 14.10
CA GLU A 258 9.96 7.68 12.77
C GLU A 258 10.19 6.17 12.88
N VAL A 259 9.38 5.41 12.16
CA VAL A 259 9.44 3.94 12.17
C VAL A 259 10.71 3.47 11.44
N GLY A 260 11.38 2.46 12.01
CA GLY A 260 12.66 1.94 11.54
C GLY A 260 13.87 2.62 12.15
N THR A 261 13.70 3.71 12.90
CA THR A 261 14.82 4.39 13.55
C THR A 261 15.36 3.62 14.76
N GLU A 262 16.66 3.72 14.97
CA GLU A 262 17.34 3.20 16.16
C GLU A 262 17.06 4.09 17.37
N ILE A 263 16.67 3.47 18.47
CA ILE A 263 16.58 4.05 19.81
C ILE A 263 17.88 3.76 20.55
N THR A 264 18.46 4.81 21.12
CA THR A 264 19.72 4.76 21.86
C THR A 264 19.62 5.43 23.23
N SER A 265 20.55 5.11 24.13
CA SER A 265 20.65 5.73 25.48
C SER A 265 21.27 7.14 25.46
N LYS A 266 21.90 7.54 24.35
CA LYS A 266 22.60 8.81 24.19
C LYS A 266 22.24 9.42 22.83
N PRO A 267 22.23 10.76 22.70
CA PRO A 267 21.96 11.37 21.41
C PRO A 267 23.05 10.95 20.42
N ARG A 268 22.62 10.51 19.23
CA ARG A 268 23.52 10.14 18.14
C ARG A 268 23.19 11.01 16.96
N LYS A 269 24.20 11.74 16.44
CA LYS A 269 24.09 12.35 15.11
C LYS A 269 23.87 11.20 14.14
N ALA A 270 22.78 11.23 13.39
CA ALA A 270 22.53 10.21 12.38
C ALA A 270 23.75 10.13 11.46
N GLU A 271 24.55 9.05 11.59
CA GLU A 271 25.60 8.73 10.63
C GLU A 271 24.87 8.45 9.32
N GLN A 272 24.99 9.39 8.37
CA GLN A 272 24.43 9.29 7.03
C GLN A 272 25.16 8.20 6.24
N GLU A 273 24.92 6.93 6.57
CA GLU A 273 25.38 5.78 5.79
C GLU A 273 24.22 4.87 5.39
N VAL A 274 23.25 5.42 4.64
CA VAL A 274 22.74 4.76 3.43
C VAL A 274 22.44 5.87 2.44
N LYS A 275 23.01 5.72 1.24
CA LYS A 275 22.83 6.56 0.05
C LYS A 275 21.53 7.37 0.11
N LYS A 276 21.65 8.68 0.34
CA LYS A 276 20.88 9.60 -0.46
C LYS A 276 21.25 9.23 -1.91
N GLU A 277 20.46 8.35 -2.54
CA GLU A 277 19.93 8.78 -3.82
C GLU A 277 19.48 10.21 -3.52
N GLU A 278 20.18 11.19 -4.13
CA GLU A 278 19.66 12.54 -4.17
C GLU A 278 18.16 12.39 -4.31
N PRO A 279 17.33 12.99 -3.44
CA PRO A 279 15.90 12.98 -3.71
C PRO A 279 15.83 13.43 -5.16
N LYS A 280 15.46 12.52 -6.09
CA LYS A 280 15.27 12.89 -7.50
C LYS A 280 14.51 14.17 -7.37
N PRO A 281 15.11 15.31 -7.77
CA PRO A 281 14.65 16.60 -7.29
C PRO A 281 13.16 16.53 -7.43
N ILE A 282 12.43 16.66 -6.31
CA ILE A 282 10.99 16.91 -6.37
C ILE A 282 10.97 18.05 -7.36
N GLN A 283 10.56 17.75 -8.60
CA GLN A 283 10.79 18.64 -9.72
C GLN A 283 10.34 19.97 -9.19
N LYS A 284 11.28 20.94 -9.13
CA LYS A 284 10.99 22.29 -8.64
C LYS A 284 9.61 22.58 -9.14
N PHE A 285 8.66 22.72 -8.21
CA PHE A 285 7.25 22.87 -8.51
C PHE A 285 7.20 23.99 -9.53
N ASP A 286 7.07 23.64 -10.80
CA ASP A 286 7.08 24.62 -11.86
C ASP A 286 5.69 25.21 -11.77
N LEU A 287 5.59 26.34 -11.08
CA LEU A 287 4.37 27.12 -11.03
C LEU A 287 3.87 27.43 -12.46
N GLY A 288 4.72 27.33 -13.48
CA GLY A 288 4.36 27.35 -14.90
C GLY A 288 3.69 26.07 -15.41
N ALA A 289 4.10 24.89 -14.94
CA ALA A 289 3.47 23.60 -15.31
C ALA A 289 2.10 23.40 -14.64
N PHE A 290 1.81 24.12 -13.54
CA PHE A 290 0.47 24.18 -12.92
C PHE A 290 -0.62 24.74 -13.84
N PHE A 291 -0.23 25.49 -14.87
CA PHE A 291 -1.15 26.01 -15.88
C PHE A 291 -1.17 25.18 -17.17
N ALA A 292 -0.43 24.08 -17.24
CA ALA A 292 -0.24 23.31 -18.47
C ALA A 292 -0.98 21.97 -18.54
N ASP A 293 -1.55 21.45 -17.46
CA ASP A 293 -2.39 20.25 -17.53
C ASP A 293 -3.88 20.58 -17.50
N LYS A 294 -4.52 20.28 -18.63
CA LYS A 294 -5.97 20.32 -18.79
C LYS A 294 -6.65 19.49 -17.69
N LYS A 295 -7.45 20.16 -16.86
CA LYS A 295 -8.61 19.65 -16.09
C LYS A 295 -8.86 18.13 -16.23
N LYS A 296 -8.25 17.32 -15.38
CA LYS A 296 -8.90 16.10 -14.86
C LYS A 296 -9.39 16.47 -13.45
N ASP A 297 -10.68 16.34 -13.17
CA ASP A 297 -11.18 16.47 -11.79
C ASP A 297 -10.66 15.27 -10.99
N ARG A 298 -9.49 15.41 -10.36
CA ARG A 298 -8.95 14.41 -9.42
C ARG A 298 -9.78 14.38 -8.14
N LEU A 299 -9.97 13.19 -7.59
CA LEU A 299 -10.63 13.04 -6.31
C LEU A 299 -9.66 13.44 -5.19
N LYS A 300 -9.98 14.54 -4.51
CA LYS A 300 -9.17 15.07 -3.41
C LYS A 300 -9.44 14.29 -2.12
N LEU A 301 -8.37 13.85 -1.47
CA LEU A 301 -8.44 12.99 -0.29
C LEU A 301 -7.72 13.65 0.90
N ILE A 302 -8.34 13.55 2.08
CA ILE A 302 -7.69 13.73 3.38
C ILE A 302 -7.68 12.38 4.07
N ILE A 303 -6.50 11.86 4.39
CA ILE A 303 -6.30 10.52 4.92
C ILE A 303 -5.94 10.58 6.40
N LYS A 304 -6.65 9.78 7.21
CA LYS A 304 -6.37 9.56 8.64
C LYS A 304 -6.22 8.07 8.92
N THR A 305 -5.14 7.68 9.58
CA THR A 305 -4.90 6.27 9.95
C THR A 305 -4.64 6.11 11.44
N ASP A 306 -4.75 4.89 11.94
CA ASP A 306 -4.42 4.52 13.32
C ASP A 306 -2.91 4.45 13.60
N SER A 307 -2.14 4.04 12.59
CA SER A 307 -0.70 3.79 12.68
C SER A 307 0.07 4.38 11.49
N GLN A 308 1.38 4.55 11.67
CA GLN A 308 2.29 4.96 10.60
C GLN A 308 2.38 3.91 9.49
N GLY A 309 2.38 2.62 9.83
CA GLY A 309 2.44 1.55 8.83
C GLY A 309 1.24 1.57 7.87
N SER A 310 0.04 1.79 8.40
CA SER A 310 -1.17 2.01 7.62
C SER A 310 -1.08 3.24 6.71
N LEU A 311 -0.51 4.34 7.23
CA LEU A 311 -0.36 5.58 6.46
C LEU A 311 0.58 5.40 5.28
N ASP A 312 1.77 4.84 5.52
CA ASP A 312 2.80 4.57 4.52
C ASP A 312 2.23 3.68 3.40
N ALA A 313 1.45 2.66 3.78
CA ALA A 313 0.82 1.74 2.84
C ALA A 313 -0.21 2.40 1.92
N LEU A 314 -1.09 3.23 2.49
CA LEU A 314 -2.07 3.98 1.70
C LEU A 314 -1.38 5.00 0.79
N LEU A 315 -0.39 5.72 1.29
CA LEU A 315 0.35 6.71 0.50
C LEU A 315 1.08 6.08 -0.68
N ASN A 316 1.76 4.94 -0.48
CA ASN A 316 2.50 4.27 -1.54
C ASN A 316 1.58 3.76 -2.66
N SER A 317 0.36 3.32 -2.34
CA SER A 317 -0.62 2.87 -3.33
C SER A 317 -1.33 4.04 -4.01
N LEU A 318 -1.87 4.99 -3.24
CA LEU A 318 -2.71 6.07 -3.77
C LEU A 318 -1.91 7.15 -4.50
N SER A 319 -0.69 7.46 -4.06
CA SER A 319 0.13 8.53 -4.68
C SER A 319 0.61 8.15 -6.09
N LYS A 320 0.62 6.86 -6.43
CA LYS A 320 0.97 6.36 -7.77
C LYS A 320 -0.20 6.45 -8.76
N ASN A 321 -1.43 6.64 -8.26
CA ASN A 321 -2.63 6.68 -9.08
C ASN A 321 -2.99 8.14 -9.41
N GLU A 322 -3.04 8.47 -10.70
CA GLU A 322 -3.32 9.83 -11.20
C GLU A 322 -4.73 10.35 -10.90
N ASP A 323 -5.64 9.49 -10.44
CA ASP A 323 -7.03 9.82 -10.17
C ASP A 323 -7.22 10.50 -8.81
N PHE A 324 -6.24 10.37 -7.92
CA PHE A 324 -6.32 10.87 -6.55
C PHE A 324 -5.35 12.04 -6.33
N GLU A 325 -5.77 12.99 -5.51
CA GLU A 325 -4.93 14.08 -5.02
C GLU A 325 -4.98 14.11 -3.50
N ILE A 326 -3.86 13.81 -2.85
CA ILE A 326 -3.79 13.76 -1.38
C ILE A 326 -3.49 15.17 -0.86
N ILE A 327 -4.47 15.76 -0.18
CA ILE A 327 -4.35 17.12 0.40
C ILE A 327 -3.63 17.06 1.75
N LEU A 328 -3.96 16.06 2.56
CA LEU A 328 -3.36 15.85 3.87
C LEU A 328 -3.40 14.36 4.21
N ALA A 329 -2.32 13.83 4.76
CA ALA A 329 -2.23 12.48 5.27
C ALA A 329 -1.57 12.53 6.65
N SER A 330 -2.23 11.97 7.67
CA SER A 330 -1.74 12.02 9.05
C SER A 330 -2.31 10.91 9.91
N ILE A 331 -1.72 10.68 11.09
CA ILE A 331 -2.14 9.63 12.03
C ILE A 331 -3.01 10.23 13.13
N GLY A 332 -3.98 9.44 13.59
CA GLY A 332 -4.87 9.75 14.69
C GLY A 332 -6.35 9.79 14.30
N GLU A 333 -7.17 10.21 15.24
CA GLU A 333 -8.62 10.39 15.03
C GLU A 333 -8.91 11.54 14.06
N ILE A 334 -10.06 11.46 13.38
CA ILE A 334 -10.54 12.56 12.54
C ILE A 334 -11.03 13.71 13.44
N THR A 335 -10.50 14.90 13.21
CA THR A 335 -10.74 16.10 14.03
C THR A 335 -11.62 17.13 13.32
N LYS A 336 -12.06 18.17 14.06
CA LYS A 336 -12.82 19.28 13.48
C LYS A 336 -12.03 20.05 12.42
N SER A 337 -10.72 20.21 12.62
CA SER A 337 -9.84 20.90 11.67
C SER A 337 -9.81 20.20 10.31
N ASP A 338 -9.87 18.86 10.31
CA ASP A 338 -9.93 18.06 9.09
C ASP A 338 -11.23 18.32 8.31
N ILE A 339 -12.36 18.53 9.02
CA ILE A 339 -13.65 18.88 8.38
C ILE A 339 -13.56 20.23 7.66
N PHE A 340 -12.98 21.23 8.31
CA PHE A 340 -12.84 22.56 7.71
C PHE A 340 -11.87 22.55 6.52
N LEU A 341 -10.78 21.79 6.61
CA LEU A 341 -9.84 21.62 5.49
C LEU A 341 -10.51 20.88 4.32
N ALA A 342 -11.29 19.84 4.60
CA ALA A 342 -12.03 19.10 3.58
C ALA A 342 -13.03 20.00 2.86
N LYS A 343 -13.79 20.83 3.61
CA LYS A 343 -14.72 21.80 3.04
C LYS A 343 -14.02 22.81 2.14
N ALA A 344 -12.89 23.36 2.59
CA ALA A 344 -12.14 24.37 1.84
C ALA A 344 -11.52 23.80 0.56
N SER A 345 -10.99 22.58 0.62
CA SER A 345 -10.32 21.91 -0.49
C SER A 345 -11.27 21.12 -1.41
N LYS A 346 -12.52 20.92 -1.00
CA LYS A 346 -13.50 19.99 -1.60
C LYS A 346 -13.00 18.54 -1.60
N ALA A 347 -12.25 18.16 -0.57
CA ALA A 347 -11.79 16.80 -0.38
C ALA A 347 -12.82 15.94 0.37
N ILE A 348 -12.77 14.63 0.15
CA ILE A 348 -13.40 13.64 1.03
C ILE A 348 -12.40 13.21 2.10
N ILE A 349 -12.90 12.84 3.28
CA ILE A 349 -12.06 12.35 4.37
C ILE A 349 -12.15 10.82 4.40
N VAL A 350 -11.00 10.16 4.32
CA VAL A 350 -10.85 8.71 4.40
C VAL A 350 -10.14 8.35 5.70
N GLY A 351 -10.84 7.66 6.59
CA GLY A 351 -10.28 7.09 7.81
C GLY A 351 -9.98 5.59 7.62
N PHE A 352 -8.80 5.13 7.99
CA PHE A 352 -8.46 3.71 8.00
C PHE A 352 -8.09 3.24 9.41
N ALA A 353 -8.80 2.23 9.90
CA ALA A 353 -8.71 1.69 11.26
C ALA A 353 -8.86 2.75 12.38
N THR A 354 -9.41 3.92 12.06
CA THR A 354 -9.57 5.05 12.98
C THR A 354 -11.04 5.35 13.25
N SER A 355 -11.33 5.86 14.45
CA SER A 355 -12.69 6.20 14.87
C SER A 355 -13.02 7.67 14.63
N VAL A 356 -14.32 7.98 14.46
CA VAL A 356 -14.79 9.35 14.28
C VAL A 356 -15.63 9.76 15.49
N PRO A 357 -15.22 10.80 16.25
CA PRO A 357 -16.02 11.29 17.35
C PRO A 357 -17.41 11.74 16.91
N LYS A 358 -18.46 11.45 17.70
CA LYS A 358 -19.85 11.82 17.37
C LYS A 358 -20.04 13.32 17.10
N THR A 359 -19.26 14.16 17.76
CA THR A 359 -19.26 15.62 17.56
C THR A 359 -18.73 16.01 16.17
N VAL A 360 -17.75 15.27 15.66
CA VAL A 360 -17.15 15.48 14.33
C VAL A 360 -18.10 14.97 13.24
N VAL A 361 -18.77 13.84 13.45
CA VAL A 361 -19.81 13.34 12.51
C VAL A 361 -20.94 14.36 12.33
N LYS A 362 -21.43 14.95 13.43
CA LYS A 362 -22.46 16.00 13.37
C LYS A 362 -22.01 17.22 12.57
N LEU A 363 -20.77 17.66 12.79
CA LEU A 363 -20.19 18.79 12.07
C LEU A 363 -20.04 18.47 10.58
N ALA A 364 -19.55 17.28 10.24
CA ALA A 364 -19.40 16.86 8.85
C ALA A 364 -20.73 16.86 8.08
N ASN A 365 -21.81 16.38 8.73
CA ASN A 365 -23.15 16.43 8.16
C ASN A 365 -23.67 17.87 7.94
N GLN A 366 -23.40 18.77 8.89
CA GLN A 366 -23.76 20.19 8.77
C GLN A 366 -23.00 20.87 7.61
N GLU A 367 -21.71 20.57 7.50
CA GLU A 367 -20.82 21.15 6.50
C GLU A 367 -20.85 20.40 5.15
N LYS A 368 -21.65 19.33 5.05
CA LYS A 368 -21.79 18.45 3.87
C LYS A 368 -20.44 17.87 3.40
N VAL A 369 -19.56 17.55 4.35
CA VAL A 369 -18.28 16.88 4.12
C VAL A 369 -18.48 15.37 4.21
N ILE A 370 -18.00 14.63 3.22
CA ILE A 370 -18.08 13.16 3.20
C ILE A 370 -16.93 12.60 4.03
N ILE A 371 -17.28 11.74 5.00
CA ILE A 371 -16.34 10.92 5.75
C ILE A 371 -16.64 9.46 5.46
N LYS A 372 -15.61 8.70 5.09
CA LYS A 372 -15.67 7.25 4.94
C LYS A 372 -14.60 6.61 5.81
N THR A 373 -14.98 5.59 6.55
CA THR A 373 -14.06 4.85 7.42
C THR A 373 -14.02 3.39 7.04
N TYR A 374 -12.82 2.82 7.01
CA TYR A 374 -12.57 1.45 6.59
C TYR A 374 -11.76 0.72 7.64
N SER A 375 -12.03 -0.57 7.78
CA SER A 375 -11.21 -1.49 8.59
C SER A 375 -10.42 -2.47 7.73
N LEU A 376 -10.73 -2.54 6.42
CA LEU A 376 -10.07 -3.40 5.44
C LEU A 376 -9.53 -2.56 4.31
N ILE A 377 -8.23 -2.70 4.04
CA ILE A 377 -7.53 -1.86 3.08
C ILE A 377 -8.00 -2.13 1.64
N TYR A 378 -8.40 -3.36 1.31
CA TYR A 378 -8.96 -3.71 0.00
C TYR A 378 -10.30 -3.02 -0.27
N GLN A 379 -11.21 -3.03 0.71
CA GLN A 379 -12.51 -2.35 0.59
C GLN A 379 -12.33 -0.85 0.36
N LEU A 380 -11.32 -0.25 1.00
CA LEU A 380 -10.95 1.15 0.78
C LEU A 380 -10.51 1.36 -0.67
N PHE A 381 -9.59 0.55 -1.19
CA PHE A 381 -9.10 0.71 -2.56
C PHE A 381 -10.21 0.48 -3.60
N GLU A 382 -11.00 -0.59 -3.44
CA GLU A 382 -12.11 -0.91 -4.34
C GLU A 382 -13.13 0.24 -4.39
N GLU A 383 -13.60 0.75 -3.25
CA GLU A 383 -14.59 1.84 -3.25
C GLU A 383 -13.99 3.16 -3.79
N LEU A 384 -12.71 3.45 -3.53
CA LEU A 384 -12.06 4.63 -4.13
C LEU A 384 -11.92 4.51 -5.65
N GLU A 385 -11.58 3.32 -6.16
CA GLU A 385 -11.51 3.05 -7.59
C GLU A 385 -12.88 3.19 -8.25
N GLU A 386 -13.94 2.61 -7.66
CA GLU A 386 -15.32 2.76 -8.13
C GLU A 386 -15.74 4.23 -8.21
N VAL A 387 -15.51 5.01 -7.13
CA VAL A 387 -15.86 6.43 -7.09
C VAL A 387 -15.09 7.21 -8.15
N SER A 388 -13.79 6.93 -8.32
CA SER A 388 -12.98 7.56 -9.37
C SER A 388 -13.49 7.22 -10.78
N GLY A 389 -13.92 5.97 -11.00
CA GLY A 389 -14.54 5.50 -12.23
C GLY A 389 -15.81 6.27 -12.56
N LEU A 390 -16.70 6.44 -11.57
CA LEU A 390 -17.94 7.21 -11.75
C LEU A 390 -17.69 8.70 -12.06
N ILE A 391 -16.63 9.29 -11.51
CA ILE A 391 -16.24 10.68 -11.83
C ILE A 391 -15.81 10.76 -13.29
N LYS A 392 -14.96 9.83 -13.75
CA LYS A 392 -14.54 9.74 -15.15
C LYS A 392 -15.70 9.49 -16.08
N GLU A 393 -16.62 8.59 -15.73
CA GLU A 393 -17.83 8.32 -16.51
C GLU A 393 -18.71 9.57 -16.61
N LYS A 394 -18.88 10.35 -15.54
CA LYS A 394 -19.61 11.62 -15.59
C LYS A 394 -18.90 12.66 -16.47
N GLU A 395 -17.57 12.73 -16.43
CA GLU A 395 -16.80 13.59 -17.35
C GLU A 395 -16.97 13.14 -18.82
N LEU A 396 -16.98 11.83 -19.08
CA LEU A 396 -17.22 11.26 -20.41
C LEU A 396 -18.67 11.49 -20.87
N THR A 397 -19.64 11.34 -19.97
CA THR A 397 -21.08 11.50 -20.25
C THR A 397 -21.47 12.96 -20.47
N LYS A 398 -20.68 13.93 -19.95
CA LYS A 398 -20.82 15.34 -20.32
C LYS A 398 -20.59 15.58 -21.83
N ARG A 399 -19.85 14.72 -22.52
CA ARG A 399 -19.79 14.70 -23.99
C ARG A 399 -21.04 14.02 -24.57
N GLN A 400 -22.20 14.65 -24.43
CA GLN A 400 -23.43 14.12 -25.03
C GLN A 400 -23.35 14.23 -26.55
N LEU A 401 -23.64 13.13 -27.24
CA LEU A 401 -23.80 13.10 -28.68
C LEU A 401 -24.94 14.04 -29.07
N LYS A 402 -24.59 15.16 -29.70
CA LYS A 402 -25.51 16.23 -30.11
C LYS A 402 -26.21 15.91 -31.42
N GLY A 403 -25.51 15.23 -32.33
CA GLY A 403 -26.09 14.73 -33.56
C GLY A 403 -25.16 13.82 -34.36
N GLU A 404 -25.73 13.06 -35.27
CA GLU A 404 -25.04 12.19 -36.21
C GLU A 404 -25.51 12.50 -37.63
N ALA A 405 -24.58 12.51 -38.58
CA ALA A 405 -24.88 12.73 -39.99
C ALA A 405 -24.04 11.83 -40.90
N LYS A 406 -24.65 11.30 -41.96
CA LYS A 406 -23.99 10.44 -42.94
C LYS A 406 -23.51 11.27 -44.12
N VAL A 407 -22.28 11.06 -44.56
CA VAL A 407 -21.75 11.66 -45.78
C VAL A 407 -22.36 10.98 -47.00
N LEU A 408 -23.06 11.75 -47.82
CA LEU A 408 -23.72 11.29 -49.05
C LEU A 408 -22.97 11.72 -50.32
N ALA A 409 -22.25 12.84 -50.28
CA ALA A 409 -21.55 13.38 -51.43
C ALA A 409 -20.26 14.12 -51.03
N ASN A 410 -19.36 14.25 -51.99
CA ASN A 410 -18.14 15.04 -51.86
C ASN A 410 -18.12 16.08 -52.98
N PHE A 411 -17.96 17.35 -52.61
CA PHE A 411 -17.85 18.46 -53.55
C PHE A 411 -16.53 19.21 -53.35
N ILE A 412 -16.01 19.79 -54.42
CA ILE A 412 -14.87 20.70 -54.37
C ILE A 412 -15.33 22.02 -54.96
N ILE A 413 -15.37 23.07 -54.15
CA ILE A 413 -15.74 24.43 -54.57
C ILE A 413 -14.63 25.36 -54.08
N ASP A 414 -14.10 26.20 -54.96
CA ASP A 414 -13.03 27.16 -54.63
C ASP A 414 -11.82 26.55 -53.89
N LYS A 415 -11.45 25.31 -54.25
CA LYS A 415 -10.39 24.49 -53.64
C LYS A 415 -10.67 24.01 -52.20
N GLU A 416 -11.86 24.24 -51.66
CA GLU A 416 -12.30 23.67 -50.39
C GLU A 416 -13.12 22.39 -50.62
N ARG A 417 -12.84 21.36 -49.82
CA ARG A 417 -13.55 20.08 -49.85
C ARG A 417 -14.77 20.16 -48.93
N ILE A 418 -15.95 19.97 -49.50
CA ILE A 418 -17.25 20.11 -48.82
C ILE A 418 -17.91 18.73 -48.74
N ALA A 419 -18.25 18.29 -47.53
CA ALA A 419 -19.01 17.06 -47.33
C ALA A 419 -20.51 17.36 -47.44
N GLY A 420 -21.17 16.77 -48.43
CA GLY A 420 -22.63 16.72 -48.48
C GLY A 420 -23.12 15.68 -47.47
N ILE A 421 -23.82 16.11 -46.43
CA ILE A 421 -24.28 15.26 -45.34
C ILE A 421 -25.81 15.23 -45.23
N GLN A 422 -26.34 14.15 -44.69
CA GLN A 422 -27.71 14.06 -44.20
C GLN A 422 -27.70 13.71 -42.72
N VAL A 423 -28.40 14.49 -41.90
CA VAL A 423 -28.46 14.27 -40.45
C VAL A 423 -29.37 13.08 -40.16
N THR A 424 -28.83 12.03 -39.56
CA THR A 424 -29.57 10.83 -39.21
C THR A 424 -30.15 10.91 -37.79
N LYS A 425 -29.50 11.68 -36.90
CA LYS A 425 -29.92 11.82 -35.49
C LYS A 425 -29.55 13.20 -34.94
N GLY A 426 -30.43 13.78 -34.11
CA GLY A 426 -30.14 15.01 -33.39
C GLY A 426 -29.95 16.22 -34.31
N LYS A 427 -28.92 17.03 -34.03
CA LYS A 427 -28.59 18.25 -34.80
C LYS A 427 -27.09 18.52 -34.79
N LEU A 428 -26.61 19.21 -35.83
CA LEU A 428 -25.23 19.69 -35.91
C LEU A 428 -25.27 21.23 -35.98
N ASN A 429 -24.36 21.89 -35.27
CA ASN A 429 -24.19 23.33 -35.32
C ASN A 429 -22.78 23.71 -35.82
N VAL A 430 -22.67 24.93 -36.35
CA VAL A 430 -21.38 25.56 -36.61
C VAL A 430 -20.61 25.68 -35.29
N ASN A 431 -19.29 25.42 -35.35
CA ASN A 431 -18.33 25.29 -34.25
C ASN A 431 -18.41 24.03 -33.39
N ASP A 432 -19.26 23.06 -33.72
CA ASP A 432 -19.26 21.77 -33.03
C ASP A 432 -17.92 21.04 -33.23
N ASN A 433 -17.44 20.38 -32.17
CA ASN A 433 -16.35 19.41 -32.28
C ASN A 433 -16.94 18.11 -32.84
N ILE A 434 -16.39 17.64 -33.96
CA ILE A 434 -16.88 16.47 -34.67
C ILE A 434 -15.83 15.37 -34.76
N GLU A 435 -16.34 14.15 -34.84
CA GLU A 435 -15.56 12.94 -35.08
C GLU A 435 -16.06 12.28 -36.37
N LEU A 436 -15.12 11.91 -37.26
CA LEU A 436 -15.42 11.18 -38.49
C LEU A 436 -15.14 9.68 -38.28
N TRP A 437 -16.13 8.85 -38.61
CA TRP A 437 -16.12 7.41 -38.40
C TRP A 437 -16.29 6.67 -39.73
N ARG A 438 -15.41 5.72 -40.02
CA ARG A 438 -15.46 4.85 -41.21
C ARG A 438 -15.50 3.40 -40.76
N ASN A 439 -16.51 2.64 -41.19
CA ASN A 439 -16.69 1.23 -40.81
C ASN A 439 -16.52 0.99 -39.30
N THR A 440 -17.15 1.81 -38.46
CA THR A 440 -17.08 1.77 -36.98
C THR A 440 -15.72 2.12 -36.34
N LYS A 441 -14.71 2.55 -37.12
CA LYS A 441 -13.43 3.05 -36.61
C LYS A 441 -13.37 4.57 -36.69
N LEU A 442 -12.89 5.21 -35.61
CA LEU A 442 -12.60 6.64 -35.58
C LEU A 442 -11.45 6.95 -36.55
N PHE A 443 -11.71 7.81 -37.54
CA PHE A 443 -10.74 8.19 -38.57
C PHE A 443 -10.07 9.53 -38.26
N GLY A 444 -10.82 10.50 -37.75
CA GLY A 444 -10.29 11.83 -37.47
C GLY A 444 -11.22 12.69 -36.62
N LYS A 445 -10.65 13.76 -36.05
CA LYS A 445 -11.40 14.78 -35.31
C LYS A 445 -11.18 16.14 -35.96
N ALA A 446 -12.24 16.93 -36.05
CA ALA A 446 -12.17 18.29 -36.57
C ALA A 446 -13.25 19.16 -35.91
N LYS A 447 -13.33 20.43 -36.32
CA LYS A 447 -14.46 21.32 -36.05
C LYS A 447 -15.28 21.53 -37.30
N LEU A 448 -16.60 21.62 -37.13
CA LEU A 448 -17.50 22.07 -38.18
C LEU A 448 -17.40 23.59 -38.29
N VAL A 449 -16.77 24.11 -39.35
CA VAL A 449 -16.52 25.57 -39.48
C VAL A 449 -17.53 26.29 -40.34
N SER A 450 -18.24 25.57 -41.21
CA SER A 450 -19.24 26.14 -42.11
C SER A 450 -20.34 25.14 -42.38
N LEU A 451 -21.57 25.65 -42.46
CA LEU A 451 -22.75 24.86 -42.78
C LEU A 451 -23.63 25.62 -43.77
N LYS A 452 -23.97 24.97 -44.89
CA LYS A 452 -24.83 25.52 -45.93
C LYS A 452 -25.91 24.51 -46.32
N THR A 453 -27.14 24.98 -46.51
CA THR A 453 -28.18 24.20 -47.21
C THR A 453 -28.48 24.88 -48.54
N ARG A 454 -28.26 24.17 -49.64
CA ARG A 454 -28.23 24.74 -51.00
C ARG A 454 -27.20 25.87 -51.07
N ALA A 455 -27.62 27.11 -51.30
CA ALA A 455 -26.75 28.29 -51.38
C ALA A 455 -26.76 29.19 -50.13
N ARG A 456 -27.55 28.86 -49.09
CA ARG A 456 -27.69 29.70 -47.88
C ARG A 456 -26.86 29.15 -46.73
N ALA A 457 -26.10 30.02 -46.07
CA ALA A 457 -25.41 29.71 -44.81
C ALA A 457 -26.42 29.63 -43.65
N ILE A 458 -26.24 28.65 -42.77
CA ILE A 458 -27.10 28.42 -41.60
C ILE A 458 -26.24 27.99 -40.40
N ASP A 459 -26.72 28.22 -39.19
CA ASP A 459 -25.99 27.89 -37.96
C ASP A 459 -26.30 26.50 -37.39
N GLU A 460 -27.36 25.86 -37.89
CA GLU A 460 -27.86 24.58 -37.41
C GLU A 460 -28.50 23.76 -38.53
N ILE A 461 -28.23 22.46 -38.55
CA ILE A 461 -28.95 21.47 -39.35
C ILE A 461 -29.52 20.35 -38.48
N LYS A 462 -30.79 20.02 -38.68
CA LYS A 462 -31.55 19.07 -37.86
C LYS A 462 -31.73 17.73 -38.58
N LYS A 463 -32.19 16.73 -37.82
CA LYS A 463 -32.54 15.40 -38.33
C LYS A 463 -33.34 15.45 -39.64
N ASP A 464 -33.00 14.55 -40.55
CA ASP A 464 -33.61 14.33 -41.87
C ASP A 464 -33.36 15.47 -42.88
N MET A 465 -32.58 16.50 -42.51
CA MET A 465 -32.16 17.56 -43.43
C MET A 465 -30.79 17.26 -44.07
N GLU A 466 -30.59 17.84 -45.25
CA GLU A 466 -29.34 17.77 -46.01
C GLU A 466 -28.62 19.13 -46.06
N GLY A 467 -27.29 19.08 -46.05
CA GLY A 467 -26.45 20.28 -46.12
C GLY A 467 -25.01 19.96 -46.48
N GLY A 468 -24.28 20.98 -46.92
CA GLY A 468 -22.83 20.94 -47.09
C GLY A 468 -22.14 21.43 -45.81
N VAL A 469 -21.16 20.68 -45.34
CA VAL A 469 -20.31 21.05 -44.20
C VAL A 469 -18.84 21.12 -44.60
N VAL A 470 -18.13 22.05 -43.99
CA VAL A 470 -16.67 22.17 -44.08
C VAL A 470 -16.06 21.87 -42.72
N PHE A 471 -15.00 21.08 -42.71
CA PHE A 471 -14.27 20.67 -41.52
C PHE A 471 -12.91 21.38 -41.42
N TYR A 472 -12.50 21.74 -40.21
CA TYR A 472 -11.15 22.25 -39.94
C TYR A 472 -10.52 21.52 -38.73
N PRO A 473 -9.30 20.97 -38.85
CA PRO A 473 -8.52 20.82 -40.09
C PRO A 473 -9.25 19.96 -41.14
N GLU A 474 -8.85 20.08 -42.41
CA GLU A 474 -9.46 19.31 -43.50
C GLU A 474 -9.35 17.80 -43.21
N LEU A 475 -10.47 17.09 -43.36
CA LEU A 475 -10.54 15.65 -43.16
C LEU A 475 -10.73 14.93 -44.50
N ASP A 476 -10.04 13.81 -44.68
CA ASP A 476 -10.24 12.94 -45.84
C ASP A 476 -11.45 12.01 -45.66
N PHE A 477 -12.64 12.53 -45.98
CA PHE A 477 -13.91 11.81 -45.86
C PHE A 477 -14.34 11.14 -47.16
N ASN A 478 -15.01 9.99 -47.03
CA ASN A 478 -15.59 9.21 -48.12
C ASN A 478 -17.12 9.18 -48.01
N ILE A 479 -17.78 8.93 -49.14
CA ILE A 479 -19.23 8.67 -49.15
C ILE A 479 -19.51 7.43 -48.29
N GLY A 480 -20.45 7.56 -47.36
CA GLY A 480 -20.80 6.53 -46.38
C GLY A 480 -20.18 6.72 -45.00
N ASP A 481 -19.19 7.61 -44.83
CA ASP A 481 -18.63 7.93 -43.51
C ASP A 481 -19.68 8.60 -42.60
N MET A 482 -19.52 8.41 -41.29
CA MET A 482 -20.39 8.97 -40.27
C MET A 482 -19.72 10.11 -39.51
N VAL A 483 -20.38 11.26 -39.46
CA VAL A 483 -19.97 12.44 -38.70
C VAL A 483 -20.76 12.48 -37.40
N LYS A 484 -20.06 12.51 -36.27
CA LYS A 484 -20.67 12.60 -34.94
C LYS A 484 -20.29 13.93 -34.28
N SER A 485 -21.28 14.72 -33.89
CA SER A 485 -21.11 15.96 -33.14
C SER A 485 -21.34 15.73 -31.66
N TYR A 486 -20.50 16.32 -30.82
CA TYR A 486 -20.59 16.22 -29.36
C TYR A 486 -20.76 17.61 -28.73
N SER A 487 -21.61 17.70 -27.71
CA SER A 487 -21.65 18.86 -26.82
C SER A 487 -20.34 18.95 -26.03
N ILE A 488 -19.83 20.16 -25.84
CA ILE A 488 -18.71 20.44 -24.92
C ILE A 488 -19.22 20.39 -23.48
#